data_AF-A0A6N9C5X3-F1
#
_entry.id   AF-A0A6N9C5X3-F1
#
_cell.length_a   1.000
_cell.length_b   1.000
_cell.length_c   1.000
_cell.angle_alpha   90.00
_cell.angle_beta   90.00
_cell.angle_gamma   90.00
#
_symmetry.space_group_name_H-M   'P 1'
#
loop_
_entity.id
_entity.type
_entity.pdbx_description
1 polymer ?
#
loop_
_entity_poly.entity_id
_entity_poly.type
_entity_poly.pdbx_seq_one_letter_code
_entity_poly.pdbx_strand_id
1 'polypeptide(L)'
;TLASGSTDRTIRLWDAVTGAHRRTLTGHTSSVISVAFSPDGITLASGCLDGTVLLWELSPTAESPLLGDVNHDGVVNAQDLVIVAARFGQRGQNNADVNGDGVINIFDLVTIASMLGNTVAAPSVQQQALAELTAAEVEDWLTQAQQMALTDPVYRRGIAVLEQLLAALTPKETILLPNYPNPFNPETWIPYHLAHAADVEVTIYDTKGVIVRQLDIGHQPAGYYMDRTKTAYWDGCNESGESVASGVYFYQLRAGDYSATRRMITVK
;
A
#
# COMPACT_ATOMS: atom_id res chain seq x y z
N THR A 1 -5.78 -27.46 -1.66
CA THR A 1 -6.95 -28.33 -1.94
C THR A 1 -6.47 -29.71 -2.33
N LEU A 2 -7.08 -30.76 -1.82
CA LEU A 2 -6.87 -32.15 -2.27
C LEU A 2 -8.07 -32.59 -3.10
N ALA A 3 -7.85 -33.34 -4.19
CA ALA A 3 -8.91 -33.88 -5.03
C ALA A 3 -8.83 -35.40 -5.15
N SER A 4 -9.99 -36.06 -5.24
CA SER A 4 -10.09 -37.49 -5.51
C SER A 4 -11.20 -37.78 -6.52
N GLY A 5 -10.88 -38.54 -7.57
CA GLY A 5 -11.87 -39.17 -8.45
C GLY A 5 -12.36 -40.49 -7.87
N SER A 6 -13.62 -40.86 -8.13
CA SER A 6 -14.25 -42.04 -7.56
C SER A 6 -15.02 -42.87 -8.61
N THR A 7 -15.17 -44.16 -8.32
CA THR A 7 -16.01 -45.08 -9.11
C THR A 7 -17.49 -44.74 -9.00
N ASP A 8 -17.90 -43.94 -8.01
CA ASP A 8 -19.26 -43.41 -7.86
C ASP A 8 -19.61 -42.29 -8.86
N ARG A 9 -18.69 -42.00 -9.80
CA ARG A 9 -18.79 -41.00 -10.87
C ARG A 9 -18.63 -39.56 -10.40
N THR A 10 -18.14 -39.36 -9.18
CA THR A 10 -17.91 -38.03 -8.61
C THR A 10 -16.43 -37.71 -8.42
N ILE A 11 -16.16 -36.42 -8.27
CA ILE A 11 -14.88 -35.91 -7.78
C ILE A 11 -15.16 -35.18 -6.48
N ARG A 12 -14.34 -35.43 -5.45
CA ARG A 12 -14.47 -34.76 -4.15
C ARG A 12 -13.26 -33.90 -3.90
N LEU A 13 -13.51 -32.69 -3.39
CA LEU A 13 -12.51 -31.71 -3.04
C LEU A 13 -12.48 -31.51 -1.53
N TRP A 14 -11.28 -31.45 -0.97
CA TRP A 14 -11.02 -31.33 0.45
C TRP A 14 -10.04 -30.20 0.73
N ASP A 15 -10.19 -29.59 1.90
CA ASP A 15 -9.15 -28.75 2.47
C ASP A 15 -8.00 -29.64 2.98
N ALA A 16 -6.78 -29.36 2.54
CA ALA A 16 -5.64 -30.24 2.83
C ALA A 16 -5.08 -30.04 4.25
N VAL A 17 -5.37 -28.90 4.88
CA VAL A 17 -4.86 -28.55 6.22
C VAL A 17 -5.80 -29.06 7.30
N THR A 18 -7.11 -28.80 7.12
CA THR A 18 -8.16 -29.14 8.08
C THR A 18 -8.80 -30.50 7.82
N GLY A 19 -8.66 -31.04 6.60
CA GLY A 19 -9.34 -32.27 6.19
C GLY A 19 -10.84 -32.10 5.94
N ALA A 20 -11.37 -30.87 5.95
CA ALA A 20 -12.79 -30.61 5.74
C ALA A 20 -13.20 -30.86 4.28
N HIS A 21 -14.37 -31.47 4.08
CA HIS A 21 -14.96 -31.64 2.75
C HIS A 21 -15.43 -30.29 2.21
N ARG A 22 -14.97 -29.89 1.02
CA ARG A 22 -15.33 -28.60 0.41
C ARG A 22 -16.47 -28.74 -0.59
N ARG A 23 -16.34 -29.65 -1.55
CA ARG A 23 -17.29 -29.74 -2.68
C ARG A 23 -17.23 -31.10 -3.36
N THR A 24 -18.38 -31.55 -3.85
CA THR A 24 -18.49 -32.68 -4.77
C THR A 24 -18.82 -32.17 -6.17
N LEU A 25 -18.04 -32.56 -7.17
CA LEU A 25 -18.28 -32.26 -8.57
C LEU A 25 -18.97 -33.47 -9.22
N THR A 26 -20.09 -33.21 -9.88
CA THR A 26 -20.91 -34.20 -10.56
C THR A 26 -21.07 -33.78 -12.03
N GLY A 27 -21.05 -34.75 -12.94
CA GLY A 27 -21.15 -34.48 -14.37
C GLY A 27 -20.67 -35.64 -15.24
N HIS A 28 -19.70 -36.42 -14.75
CA HIS A 28 -19.31 -37.66 -15.40
C HIS A 28 -20.41 -38.72 -15.31
N THR A 29 -20.51 -39.54 -16.36
CA THR A 29 -21.52 -40.59 -16.47
C THR A 29 -20.98 -41.98 -16.09
N SER A 30 -19.66 -42.11 -15.92
CA SER A 30 -18.96 -43.33 -15.50
C SER A 30 -17.85 -43.03 -14.47
N SER A 31 -17.05 -44.03 -14.09
CA SER A 31 -16.01 -43.92 -13.07
C SER A 31 -14.92 -42.91 -13.45
N VAL A 32 -14.59 -42.03 -12.51
CA VAL A 32 -13.48 -41.08 -12.66
C VAL A 32 -12.19 -41.76 -12.26
N ILE A 33 -11.27 -41.90 -13.23
CA ILE A 33 -10.04 -42.68 -13.08
C ILE A 33 -8.80 -41.82 -12.88
N SER A 34 -8.88 -40.53 -13.21
CA SER A 34 -7.77 -39.59 -13.08
C SER A 34 -8.26 -38.18 -12.78
N VAL A 35 -7.49 -37.46 -11.95
CA VAL A 35 -7.67 -36.03 -11.68
C VAL A 35 -6.30 -35.36 -11.70
N ALA A 36 -6.21 -34.16 -12.26
CA ALA A 36 -4.98 -33.36 -12.30
C ALA A 36 -5.32 -31.87 -12.18
N PHE A 37 -4.61 -31.17 -11.30
CA PHE A 37 -4.71 -29.71 -11.21
C PHE A 37 -3.83 -29.04 -12.26
N SER A 38 -4.27 -27.89 -12.76
CA SER A 38 -3.39 -26.93 -13.42
C SER A 38 -2.32 -26.40 -12.44
N PRO A 39 -1.15 -25.94 -12.92
CA PRO A 39 -0.10 -25.40 -12.05
C PRO A 39 -0.52 -24.21 -11.18
N ASP A 40 -1.48 -23.41 -11.65
CA ASP A 40 -2.07 -22.28 -10.91
C ASP A 40 -3.15 -22.72 -9.90
N GLY A 41 -3.58 -23.98 -9.93
CA GLY A 41 -4.59 -24.55 -9.03
C GLY A 41 -6.03 -24.10 -9.29
N ILE A 42 -6.28 -23.34 -10.36
CA ILE A 42 -7.60 -22.76 -10.67
C ILE A 42 -8.47 -23.74 -11.47
N THR A 43 -7.86 -24.59 -12.29
CA THR A 43 -8.58 -25.55 -13.12
C THR A 43 -8.23 -26.98 -12.71
N LEU A 44 -9.23 -27.84 -12.63
CA LEU A 44 -9.05 -29.27 -12.46
C LEU A 44 -9.47 -29.99 -13.75
N ALA A 45 -8.62 -30.89 -14.25
CA ALA A 45 -8.99 -31.83 -15.30
C ALA A 45 -9.34 -33.18 -14.69
N SER A 46 -10.41 -33.82 -15.18
CA SER A 46 -10.78 -35.18 -14.80
C SER A 46 -11.03 -36.07 -16.01
N GLY A 47 -10.46 -37.28 -15.97
CA GLY A 47 -10.65 -38.31 -16.99
C GLY A 47 -11.57 -39.41 -16.50
N CYS A 48 -12.50 -39.83 -17.35
CA CYS A 48 -13.55 -40.80 -17.03
C CYS A 48 -13.62 -41.95 -18.03
N LEU A 49 -14.10 -43.11 -17.58
CA LEU A 49 -14.36 -44.27 -18.45
C LEU A 49 -15.52 -44.07 -19.44
N ASP A 50 -16.26 -42.96 -19.37
CA ASP A 50 -17.25 -42.58 -20.39
C ASP A 50 -16.62 -42.00 -21.66
N GLY A 51 -15.28 -41.94 -21.72
CA GLY A 51 -14.52 -41.42 -22.85
C GLY A 51 -14.42 -39.89 -22.84
N THR A 52 -14.91 -39.21 -21.80
CA THR A 52 -14.84 -37.76 -21.68
C THR A 52 -13.72 -37.30 -20.74
N VAL A 53 -13.19 -36.12 -21.04
CA VAL A 53 -12.40 -35.32 -20.11
C VAL A 53 -13.22 -34.07 -19.80
N LEU A 54 -13.44 -33.78 -18.53
CA LEU A 54 -14.09 -32.55 -18.10
C LEU A 54 -13.06 -31.62 -17.45
N LEU A 55 -13.18 -30.34 -17.78
CA LEU A 55 -12.45 -29.27 -17.11
C LEU A 55 -13.41 -28.59 -16.13
N TRP A 56 -12.95 -28.47 -14.90
CA TRP A 56 -13.67 -27.82 -13.81
C TRP A 56 -12.93 -26.55 -13.48
N GLU A 57 -13.58 -25.42 -13.71
CA GLU A 57 -13.15 -24.17 -13.12
C GLU A 57 -13.43 -24.24 -11.63
N LEU A 58 -12.36 -24.33 -10.85
CA LEU A 58 -12.37 -24.18 -9.41
C LEU A 58 -12.18 -22.72 -9.04
N SER A 59 -12.47 -21.79 -9.98
CA SER A 59 -12.52 -20.36 -9.76
C SER A 59 -13.01 -20.13 -8.34
N PRO A 60 -12.39 -19.23 -7.56
CA PRO A 60 -13.03 -18.77 -6.35
C PRO A 60 -14.35 -18.16 -6.81
N THR A 61 -15.42 -18.96 -6.79
CA THR A 61 -16.77 -18.46 -6.69
C THR A 61 -16.69 -17.53 -5.51
N ALA A 62 -16.93 -16.24 -5.75
CA ALA A 62 -17.09 -15.25 -4.71
C ALA A 62 -17.78 -15.90 -3.50
N GLU A 63 -17.22 -15.70 -2.30
CA GLU A 63 -17.58 -16.34 -1.01
C GLU A 63 -16.53 -17.31 -0.41
N SER A 64 -15.27 -16.90 -0.41
CA SER A 64 -14.52 -16.91 0.85
C SER A 64 -13.63 -15.66 0.84
N PRO A 65 -14.04 -14.56 1.50
CA PRO A 65 -13.16 -13.39 1.58
C PRO A 65 -11.82 -13.85 2.15
N LEU A 66 -10.72 -13.43 1.52
CA LEU A 66 -9.41 -13.62 2.14
C LEU A 66 -9.47 -12.95 3.51
N LEU A 67 -9.07 -13.67 4.55
CA LEU A 67 -9.16 -13.14 5.91
C LEU A 67 -8.20 -11.94 5.98
N GLY A 68 -8.76 -10.75 6.23
CA GLY A 68 -8.05 -9.46 6.20
C GLY A 68 -8.17 -8.65 4.90
N ASP A 69 -8.79 -9.16 3.85
CA ASP A 69 -9.16 -8.42 2.63
C ASP A 69 -10.52 -7.75 2.83
N VAL A 70 -10.49 -6.50 3.27
CA VAL A 70 -11.67 -5.72 3.66
C VAL A 70 -12.28 -4.94 2.50
N ASN A 71 -11.56 -4.81 1.39
CA ASN A 71 -12.09 -4.18 0.16
C ASN A 71 -12.61 -5.21 -0.86
N HIS A 72 -12.35 -6.49 -0.64
CA HIS A 72 -12.71 -7.62 -1.49
C HIS A 72 -12.10 -7.54 -2.90
N ASP A 73 -10.90 -6.97 -3.01
CA ASP A 73 -10.13 -6.91 -4.25
C ASP A 73 -9.33 -8.21 -4.54
N GLY A 74 -9.33 -9.14 -3.59
CA GLY A 74 -8.64 -10.42 -3.68
C GLY A 74 -7.19 -10.39 -3.21
N VAL A 75 -6.71 -9.32 -2.56
CA VAL A 75 -5.33 -9.17 -2.07
C VAL A 75 -5.28 -8.41 -0.74
N VAL A 76 -4.78 -9.05 0.32
CA VAL A 76 -4.48 -8.34 1.59
C VAL A 76 -3.26 -7.44 1.42
N ASN A 77 -3.46 -6.13 1.44
CA ASN A 77 -2.44 -5.10 1.22
C ASN A 77 -2.67 -3.83 2.09
N ALA A 78 -1.89 -2.77 1.83
CA ALA A 78 -1.96 -1.53 2.61
C ALA A 78 -3.33 -0.83 2.56
N GLN A 79 -4.08 -0.98 1.47
CA GLN A 79 -5.41 -0.41 1.34
C GLN A 79 -6.37 -0.99 2.40
N ASP A 80 -6.19 -2.25 2.77
CA ASP A 80 -7.00 -2.87 3.81
C ASP A 80 -6.74 -2.23 5.18
N LEU A 81 -5.49 -1.89 5.50
CA LEU A 81 -5.13 -1.16 6.71
C LEU A 81 -5.80 0.21 6.75
N VAL A 82 -5.73 0.96 5.65
CA VAL A 82 -6.33 2.30 5.53
C VAL A 82 -7.84 2.25 5.73
N ILE A 83 -8.51 1.25 5.13
CA ILE A 83 -9.95 1.08 5.25
C ILE A 83 -10.37 0.75 6.69
N VAL A 84 -9.61 -0.09 7.39
CA VAL A 84 -9.88 -0.38 8.81
C VAL A 84 -9.65 0.85 9.67
N ALA A 85 -8.53 1.56 9.49
CA ALA A 85 -8.22 2.79 10.23
C ALA A 85 -9.30 3.86 10.05
N ALA A 86 -9.78 4.05 8.81
CA ALA A 86 -10.84 5.01 8.48
C ALA A 86 -12.19 4.70 9.15
N ARG A 87 -12.36 3.49 9.71
CA ARG A 87 -13.60 3.02 10.36
C ARG A 87 -13.47 2.86 11.87
N PHE A 88 -12.37 3.30 12.48
CA PHE A 88 -12.18 3.24 13.92
C PHE A 88 -13.36 3.85 14.71
N GLY A 89 -13.79 3.14 15.75
CA GLY A 89 -14.90 3.53 16.61
C GLY A 89 -16.29 3.15 16.09
N GLN A 90 -16.42 2.67 14.85
CA GLN A 90 -17.67 2.09 14.37
C GLN A 90 -17.97 0.76 15.08
N ARG A 91 -19.26 0.40 15.16
CA ARG A 91 -19.75 -0.78 15.88
C ARG A 91 -20.68 -1.62 15.02
N GLY A 92 -20.73 -2.91 15.31
CA GLY A 92 -21.55 -3.90 14.60
C GLY A 92 -20.77 -4.65 13.52
N GLN A 93 -21.32 -5.77 13.05
CA GLN A 93 -20.65 -6.64 12.09
C GLN A 93 -20.40 -5.92 10.76
N ASN A 94 -19.13 -5.73 10.46
CA ASN A 94 -18.59 -4.98 9.35
C ASN A 94 -17.35 -5.74 8.87
N ASN A 95 -17.05 -5.74 7.57
CA ASN A 95 -15.90 -6.46 7.03
C ASN A 95 -14.53 -5.97 7.56
N ALA A 96 -14.47 -4.79 8.19
CA ALA A 96 -13.30 -4.23 8.88
C ALA A 96 -13.21 -4.61 10.39
N ASP A 97 -14.24 -5.24 10.97
CA ASP A 97 -14.16 -5.92 12.28
C ASP A 97 -13.62 -7.34 12.04
N VAL A 98 -12.31 -7.46 12.01
CA VAL A 98 -11.59 -8.67 11.55
C VAL A 98 -11.47 -9.66 12.71
N ASN A 99 -11.46 -9.17 13.95
CA ASN A 99 -11.36 -10.02 15.14
C ASN A 99 -12.74 -10.47 15.67
N GLY A 100 -13.84 -9.82 15.23
CA GLY A 100 -15.22 -10.19 15.55
C GLY A 100 -15.70 -9.75 16.94
N ASP A 101 -15.05 -8.77 17.57
CA ASP A 101 -15.41 -8.23 18.88
C ASP A 101 -16.55 -7.19 18.83
N GLY A 102 -16.98 -6.80 17.62
CA GLY A 102 -18.05 -5.86 17.36
C GLY A 102 -17.64 -4.39 17.40
N VAL A 103 -16.35 -4.07 17.53
CA VAL A 103 -15.80 -2.71 17.60
C VAL A 103 -14.55 -2.58 16.74
N ILE A 104 -14.59 -1.73 15.72
CA ILE A 104 -13.44 -1.55 14.83
C ILE A 104 -12.40 -0.68 15.52
N ASN A 105 -11.23 -1.24 15.76
CA ASN A 105 -10.16 -0.61 16.53
C ASN A 105 -8.75 -1.11 16.12
N ILE A 106 -7.74 -0.72 16.91
CA ILE A 106 -6.35 -1.06 16.62
C ILE A 106 -6.08 -2.57 16.58
N PHE A 107 -6.85 -3.39 17.30
CA PHE A 107 -6.74 -4.85 17.23
C PHE A 107 -7.08 -5.39 15.85
N ASP A 108 -8.07 -4.82 15.15
CA ASP A 108 -8.41 -5.22 13.78
C ASP A 108 -7.29 -4.85 12.80
N LEU A 109 -6.77 -3.62 12.93
CA LEU A 109 -5.69 -3.13 12.08
C LEU A 109 -4.43 -3.98 12.25
N VAL A 110 -4.02 -4.26 13.50
CA VAL A 110 -2.86 -5.10 13.79
C VAL A 110 -3.10 -6.55 13.33
N THR A 111 -4.34 -7.03 13.37
CA THR A 111 -4.71 -8.35 12.85
C THR A 111 -4.49 -8.40 11.33
N ILE A 112 -4.96 -7.41 10.58
CA ILE A 112 -4.67 -7.32 9.13
C ILE A 112 -3.18 -7.18 8.86
N ALA A 113 -2.49 -6.33 9.62
CA ALA A 113 -1.04 -6.15 9.46
C ALA A 113 -0.29 -7.47 9.62
N SER A 114 -0.74 -8.35 10.51
CA SER A 114 -0.14 -9.69 10.69
C SER A 114 -0.33 -10.62 9.49
N MET A 115 -1.35 -10.36 8.68
CA MET A 115 -1.78 -11.15 7.51
C MET A 115 -1.17 -10.65 6.20
N LEU A 116 -0.63 -9.42 6.19
CA LEU A 116 0.21 -8.96 5.09
C LEU A 116 1.32 -9.98 4.85
N GLY A 117 1.39 -10.46 3.60
CA GLY A 117 2.48 -11.34 3.19
C GLY A 117 3.84 -10.63 3.29
N ASN A 118 4.93 -11.34 3.03
CA ASN A 118 6.26 -10.72 2.82
C ASN A 118 6.29 -9.80 1.56
N THR A 119 5.14 -9.34 1.07
CA THR A 119 4.90 -8.51 -0.11
C THR A 119 5.52 -7.12 -0.01
N VAL A 120 5.97 -6.70 1.18
CA VAL A 120 6.82 -5.51 1.38
C VAL A 120 8.17 -5.64 0.65
N ALA A 121 8.55 -6.83 0.19
CA ALA A 121 9.78 -7.05 -0.58
C ALA A 121 9.68 -6.69 -2.08
N ALA A 122 8.50 -6.40 -2.63
CA ALA A 122 8.32 -6.07 -4.04
C ALA A 122 8.26 -4.54 -4.26
N PRO A 123 9.23 -3.92 -4.99
CA PRO A 123 9.33 -2.47 -5.15
C PRO A 123 8.08 -1.78 -5.75
N SER A 124 7.35 -2.48 -6.64
CA SER A 124 6.15 -1.94 -7.28
C SER A 124 4.93 -1.90 -6.34
N VAL A 125 4.76 -2.93 -5.51
CA VAL A 125 3.71 -2.98 -4.48
C VAL A 125 3.98 -1.92 -3.42
N GLN A 126 5.25 -1.76 -3.05
CA GLN A 126 5.72 -0.70 -2.16
C GLN A 126 5.36 0.70 -2.72
N GLN A 127 5.57 0.99 -4.01
CA GLN A 127 5.22 2.31 -4.57
C GLN A 127 3.71 2.64 -4.58
N GLN A 128 2.84 1.65 -4.84
CA GLN A 128 1.39 1.88 -4.85
C GLN A 128 0.78 1.94 -3.44
N ALA A 129 1.24 1.06 -2.53
CA ALA A 129 0.82 1.04 -1.13
C ALA A 129 1.27 2.28 -0.33
N LEU A 130 2.50 2.77 -0.60
CA LEU A 130 3.06 3.96 0.07
C LEU A 130 2.56 5.29 -0.49
N ALA A 131 1.77 5.28 -1.59
CA ALA A 131 1.20 6.51 -2.12
C ALA A 131 0.12 7.09 -1.17
N GLU A 132 -0.68 6.21 -0.56
CA GLU A 132 -1.81 6.58 0.28
C GLU A 132 -1.46 6.67 1.77
N LEU A 133 -0.46 5.91 2.23
CA LEU A 133 -0.01 5.91 3.62
C LEU A 133 1.09 6.94 3.88
N THR A 134 1.03 7.59 5.05
CA THR A 134 2.09 8.45 5.57
C THR A 134 2.81 7.78 6.74
N ALA A 135 4.09 8.14 6.97
CA ALA A 135 4.83 7.64 8.13
C ALA A 135 4.12 8.01 9.45
N ALA A 136 3.52 9.20 9.52
CA ALA A 136 2.80 9.68 10.70
C ALA A 136 1.58 8.83 11.05
N GLU A 137 0.79 8.38 10.06
CA GLU A 137 -0.34 7.49 10.29
C GLU A 137 0.12 6.14 10.87
N VAL A 138 1.17 5.55 10.29
CA VAL A 138 1.70 4.27 10.76
C VAL A 138 2.33 4.41 12.15
N GLU A 139 2.99 5.53 12.44
CA GLU A 139 3.55 5.84 13.76
C GLU A 139 2.46 5.98 14.83
N ASP A 140 1.33 6.63 14.50
CA ASP A 140 0.18 6.73 15.40
C ASP A 140 -0.42 5.34 15.69
N TRP A 141 -0.60 4.51 14.66
CA TRP A 141 -1.10 3.14 14.84
C TRP A 141 -0.16 2.29 15.70
N LEU A 142 1.16 2.38 15.46
CA LEU A 142 2.17 1.71 16.28
C LEU A 142 2.11 2.16 17.74
N THR A 143 2.00 3.47 17.97
CA THR A 143 1.90 4.04 19.31
C THR A 143 0.68 3.50 20.04
N GLN A 144 -0.49 3.47 19.39
CA GLN A 144 -1.70 2.89 19.94
C GLN A 144 -1.54 1.38 20.22
N ALA A 145 -0.97 0.61 19.29
CA ALA A 145 -0.79 -0.82 19.44
C ALA A 145 0.18 -1.19 20.57
N GLN A 146 1.28 -0.45 20.71
CA GLN A 146 2.30 -0.69 21.74
C GLN A 146 1.79 -0.37 23.16
N GLN A 147 0.91 0.62 23.31
CA GLN A 147 0.29 0.95 24.60
C GLN A 147 -0.59 -0.17 25.17
N MET A 148 -1.07 -1.09 24.32
CA MET A 148 -1.99 -2.16 24.72
C MET A 148 -1.32 -3.44 25.24
N ALA A 149 0.02 -3.46 25.37
CA ALA A 149 0.78 -4.58 25.94
C ALA A 149 0.41 -5.96 25.37
N LEU A 150 0.26 -6.04 24.05
CA LEU A 150 -0.22 -7.22 23.34
C LEU A 150 0.78 -8.39 23.41
N THR A 151 0.35 -9.50 24.00
CA THR A 151 1.20 -10.71 24.17
C THR A 151 0.92 -11.80 23.12
N ASP A 152 -0.21 -11.71 22.41
CA ASP A 152 -0.58 -12.67 21.37
C ASP A 152 0.45 -12.66 20.21
N PRO A 153 0.90 -13.83 19.72
CA PRO A 153 1.78 -13.93 18.56
C PRO A 153 1.27 -13.22 17.30
N VAL A 154 -0.04 -13.21 17.05
CA VAL A 154 -0.67 -12.54 15.90
C VAL A 154 -0.43 -11.03 16.01
N TYR A 155 -0.72 -10.46 17.17
CA TYR A 155 -0.52 -9.03 17.39
C TYR A 155 0.95 -8.61 17.36
N ARG A 156 1.84 -9.43 17.94
CA ARG A 156 3.30 -9.18 17.85
C ARG A 156 3.81 -9.17 16.41
N ARG A 157 3.29 -10.08 15.58
CA ARG A 157 3.61 -10.10 14.15
C ARG A 157 3.07 -8.85 13.44
N GLY A 158 1.84 -8.45 13.72
CA GLY A 158 1.26 -7.23 13.15
C GLY A 158 2.06 -5.98 13.49
N ILE A 159 2.45 -5.82 14.75
CA ILE A 159 3.32 -4.72 15.19
C ILE A 159 4.66 -4.74 14.43
N ALA A 160 5.31 -5.90 14.30
CA ALA A 160 6.56 -6.00 13.56
C ALA A 160 6.42 -5.62 12.08
N VAL A 161 5.28 -5.93 11.44
CA VAL A 161 4.99 -5.49 10.07
C VAL A 161 4.78 -3.98 10.00
N LEU A 162 4.05 -3.39 10.95
CA LEU A 162 3.89 -1.93 11.03
C LEU A 162 5.23 -1.22 11.26
N GLU A 163 6.14 -1.79 12.07
CA GLU A 163 7.51 -1.27 12.25
C GLU A 163 8.30 -1.30 10.95
N GLN A 164 8.18 -2.37 10.16
CA GLN A 164 8.81 -2.46 8.83
C GLN A 164 8.22 -1.45 7.84
N LEU A 165 6.90 -1.25 7.86
CA LEU A 165 6.22 -0.26 7.04
C LEU A 165 6.67 1.16 7.41
N LEU A 166 6.74 1.49 8.70
CA LEU A 166 7.26 2.78 9.16
C LEU A 166 8.70 2.99 8.68
N ALA A 167 9.57 2.00 8.88
CA ALA A 167 10.95 2.08 8.42
C ALA A 167 11.09 2.25 6.89
N ALA A 168 10.14 1.72 6.11
CA ALA A 168 10.08 1.93 4.67
C ALA A 168 9.56 3.32 4.28
N LEU A 169 8.64 3.89 5.07
CA LEU A 169 8.05 5.21 4.85
C LEU A 169 8.94 6.37 5.32
N THR A 170 9.89 6.10 6.23
CA THR A 170 10.77 7.12 6.81
C THR A 170 12.14 7.16 6.10
N PRO A 171 12.47 8.24 5.37
CA PRO A 171 13.80 8.45 4.85
C PRO A 171 14.84 8.49 5.97
N LYS A 172 16.06 8.00 5.68
CA LYS A 172 17.17 8.08 6.65
C LYS A 172 17.74 9.48 6.81
N GLU A 173 17.60 10.31 5.78
CA GLU A 173 18.18 11.65 5.72
C GLU A 173 17.18 12.63 5.11
N THR A 174 17.18 13.86 5.63
CA THR A 174 16.51 14.99 5.01
C THR A 174 17.33 15.45 3.82
N ILE A 175 16.74 15.45 2.62
CA ILE A 175 17.45 15.74 1.37
C ILE A 175 16.56 16.56 0.43
N LEU A 176 17.07 17.68 -0.07
CA LEU A 176 16.54 18.36 -1.25
C LEU A 176 16.97 17.60 -2.50
N LEU A 177 16.03 17.02 -3.22
CA LEU A 177 16.31 16.20 -4.40
C LEU A 177 16.52 17.06 -5.65
N PRO A 178 17.22 16.50 -6.67
CA PRO A 178 17.20 17.10 -7.99
C PRO A 178 15.76 17.15 -8.48
N ASN A 179 15.28 18.35 -8.78
CA ASN A 179 14.10 18.48 -9.61
C ASN A 179 14.45 17.99 -11.03
N TYR A 180 13.51 17.36 -11.73
CA TYR A 180 13.66 17.16 -13.17
C TYR A 180 13.41 18.51 -13.83
N PRO A 181 14.45 19.22 -14.32
CA PRO A 181 14.21 20.47 -15.00
C PRO A 181 13.29 20.17 -16.17
N ASN A 182 12.08 20.71 -16.16
CA ASN A 182 11.37 20.92 -17.40
C ASN A 182 11.92 22.25 -17.92
N PRO A 183 12.90 22.25 -18.83
CA PRO A 183 13.45 23.49 -19.33
C PRO A 183 12.34 24.34 -19.97
N PHE A 184 11.22 23.76 -20.39
CA PHE A 184 10.16 24.45 -21.12
C PHE A 184 8.97 24.92 -20.26
N ASN A 185 9.03 24.79 -18.93
CA ASN A 185 7.96 25.31 -18.06
C ASN A 185 8.56 25.98 -16.82
N PRO A 186 8.22 27.26 -16.54
CA PRO A 186 8.60 27.90 -15.29
C PRO A 186 7.93 27.25 -14.06
N GLU A 187 6.81 26.54 -14.25
CA GLU A 187 6.17 25.76 -13.19
C GLU A 187 7.02 24.55 -12.83
N THR A 188 7.19 24.31 -11.54
CA THR A 188 8.11 23.29 -11.08
C THR A 188 7.70 22.67 -9.75
N TRP A 189 7.88 21.35 -9.69
CA TRP A 189 7.73 20.57 -8.47
C TRP A 189 9.10 20.42 -7.82
N ILE A 190 9.19 20.69 -6.53
CA ILE A 190 10.45 20.67 -5.79
C ILE A 190 10.42 19.43 -4.89
N PRO A 191 11.02 18.30 -5.34
CA PRO A 191 11.04 17.08 -4.56
C PRO A 191 12.05 17.15 -3.41
N TYR A 192 11.66 16.57 -2.28
CA TYR A 192 12.50 16.48 -1.09
C TYR A 192 12.11 15.29 -0.22
N HIS A 193 13.00 14.90 0.68
CA HIS A 193 12.74 13.92 1.73
C HIS A 193 12.90 14.58 3.09
N LEU A 194 12.11 14.16 4.07
CA LEU A 194 12.26 14.54 5.47
C LEU A 194 12.53 13.29 6.31
N ALA A 195 13.66 13.25 7.00
CA ALA A 195 13.93 12.17 7.98
C ALA A 195 13.13 12.34 9.28
N HIS A 196 12.79 13.58 9.61
CA HIS A 196 12.02 13.96 10.80
C HIS A 196 10.98 15.00 10.41
N ALA A 197 9.89 15.07 11.18
CA ALA A 197 8.88 16.10 11.01
C ALA A 197 9.50 17.49 11.23
N ALA A 198 9.15 18.44 10.36
CA ALA A 198 9.73 19.79 10.37
C ALA A 198 8.81 20.79 9.67
N ASP A 199 8.93 22.07 10.05
CA ASP A 199 8.36 23.16 9.26
C ASP A 199 9.19 23.34 7.99
N VAL A 200 8.51 23.28 6.85
CA VAL A 200 9.15 23.33 5.53
C VAL A 200 8.87 24.64 4.85
N GLU A 201 9.93 25.23 4.33
CA GLU A 201 9.89 26.45 3.55
C GLU A 201 10.73 26.29 2.29
N VAL A 202 10.22 26.82 1.17
CA VAL A 202 10.99 26.97 -0.05
C VAL A 202 11.10 28.44 -0.40
N THR A 203 12.33 28.93 -0.54
CA THR A 203 12.59 30.29 -1.01
C THR A 203 13.28 30.25 -2.36
N ILE A 204 12.78 31.05 -3.31
CA ILE A 204 13.28 31.15 -4.67
C ILE A 204 14.00 32.48 -4.82
N TYR A 205 15.19 32.43 -5.41
CA TYR A 205 16.07 33.57 -5.61
C TYR A 205 16.43 33.73 -7.08
N ASP A 206 16.66 34.98 -7.49
CA ASP A 206 17.29 35.28 -8.76
C ASP A 206 18.82 35.06 -8.71
N THR A 207 19.51 35.30 -9.83
CA THR A 207 20.98 35.17 -9.90
C THR A 207 21.76 36.17 -9.04
N LYS A 208 21.11 37.21 -8.51
CA LYS A 208 21.69 38.22 -7.62
C LYS A 208 21.40 37.92 -6.13
N GLY A 209 20.66 36.85 -5.84
CA GLY A 209 20.26 36.49 -4.48
C GLY A 209 19.05 37.26 -3.96
N VAL A 210 18.30 37.95 -4.82
CA VAL A 210 17.06 38.63 -4.45
C VAL A 210 15.94 37.60 -4.38
N ILE A 211 15.12 37.65 -3.32
CA ILE A 211 13.96 36.78 -3.17
C ILE A 211 12.95 37.10 -4.27
N VAL A 212 12.55 36.06 -4.99
CA VAL A 212 11.55 36.10 -6.06
C VAL A 212 10.21 35.61 -5.53
N ARG A 213 10.24 34.54 -4.72
CA ARG A 213 9.06 33.91 -4.15
C ARG A 213 9.44 33.16 -2.88
N GLN A 214 8.59 33.25 -1.86
CA GLN A 214 8.65 32.41 -0.67
C GLN A 214 7.39 31.54 -0.63
N LEU A 215 7.58 30.25 -0.39
CA LEU A 215 6.53 29.24 -0.30
C LEU A 215 6.61 28.64 1.10
N ASP A 216 5.68 29.03 1.96
CA ASP A 216 5.51 28.42 3.27
C ASP A 216 4.68 27.15 3.11
N ILE A 217 5.33 26.00 3.26
CA ILE A 217 4.70 24.68 3.13
C ILE A 217 4.13 24.22 4.49
N GLY A 218 4.52 24.90 5.59
CA GLY A 218 4.10 24.59 6.95
C GLY A 218 4.72 23.31 7.50
N HIS A 219 4.12 22.82 8.58
CA HIS A 219 4.57 21.62 9.27
C HIS A 219 4.33 20.36 8.42
N GLN A 220 5.38 19.59 8.19
CA GLN A 220 5.36 18.38 7.38
C GLN A 220 5.93 17.20 8.19
N PRO A 221 5.26 16.03 8.18
CA PRO A 221 5.79 14.83 8.83
C PRO A 221 7.04 14.28 8.12
N ALA A 222 7.72 13.32 8.75
CA ALA A 222 8.78 12.57 8.05
C ALA A 222 8.20 11.82 6.84
N GLY A 223 8.92 11.79 5.72
CA GLY A 223 8.41 11.13 4.52
C GLY A 223 9.08 11.54 3.21
N TYR A 224 8.60 10.91 2.14
CA TYR A 224 9.02 11.14 0.77
C TYR A 224 8.06 12.12 0.09
N TYR A 225 8.56 13.26 -0.36
CA TYR A 225 7.81 14.28 -1.09
C TYR A 225 8.33 14.30 -2.52
N MET A 226 7.78 13.43 -3.37
CA MET A 226 8.22 13.27 -4.78
C MET A 226 7.10 13.33 -5.81
N ASP A 227 5.85 13.16 -5.39
CA ASP A 227 4.68 13.26 -6.25
C ASP A 227 4.12 14.70 -6.31
N ARG A 228 3.26 14.98 -7.30
CA ARG A 228 2.64 16.29 -7.48
C ARG A 228 1.66 16.67 -6.37
N THR A 229 1.24 15.72 -5.54
CA THR A 229 0.26 15.96 -4.49
C THR A 229 0.91 16.37 -3.17
N LYS A 230 2.17 16.01 -2.97
CA LYS A 230 2.92 16.23 -1.72
C LYS A 230 4.08 17.21 -1.91
N THR A 231 4.66 17.31 -3.10
CA THR A 231 5.81 18.21 -3.34
C THR A 231 5.45 19.69 -3.26
N ALA A 232 6.45 20.51 -2.91
CA ALA A 232 6.32 21.95 -3.01
C ALA A 232 6.16 22.35 -4.49
N TYR A 233 5.18 23.21 -4.76
CA TYR A 233 4.87 23.67 -6.11
C TYR A 233 5.21 25.15 -6.27
N TRP A 234 5.94 25.46 -7.33
CA TRP A 234 6.06 26.81 -7.81
C TRP A 234 5.36 26.96 -9.15
N ASP A 235 4.49 27.95 -9.25
CA ASP A 235 3.74 28.33 -10.46
C ASP A 235 4.56 29.16 -11.46
N GLY A 236 5.84 29.43 -11.15
CA GLY A 236 6.68 30.28 -11.99
C GLY A 236 6.37 31.78 -11.85
N CYS A 237 5.70 32.20 -10.76
CA CYS A 237 5.38 33.58 -10.49
C CYS A 237 6.14 34.14 -9.28
N ASN A 238 6.39 35.44 -9.28
CA ASN A 238 6.93 36.15 -8.12
C ASN A 238 5.89 36.28 -6.98
N GLU A 239 6.23 36.95 -5.89
CA GLU A 239 5.30 37.21 -4.78
C GLU A 239 4.05 37.99 -5.19
N SER A 240 4.13 38.85 -6.21
CA SER A 240 3.00 39.61 -6.74
C SER A 240 2.13 38.82 -7.73
N GLY A 241 2.48 37.56 -8.02
CA GLY A 241 1.77 36.72 -8.98
C GLY A 241 2.15 36.99 -10.44
N GLU A 242 3.20 37.76 -10.70
CA GLU A 242 3.68 38.02 -12.04
C GLU A 242 4.65 36.93 -12.49
N SER A 243 4.46 36.43 -13.71
CA SER A 243 5.29 35.36 -14.24
C SER A 243 6.74 35.81 -14.44
N VAL A 244 7.68 35.02 -13.96
CA VAL A 244 9.11 35.33 -14.04
C VAL A 244 9.65 35.24 -15.47
N ALA A 245 10.81 35.86 -15.72
CA ALA A 245 11.49 35.76 -17.00
C ALA A 245 12.15 34.38 -17.19
N SER A 246 12.44 34.01 -18.43
CA SER A 246 13.33 32.88 -18.71
C SER A 246 14.71 33.19 -18.15
N GLY A 247 15.29 32.26 -17.40
CA GLY A 247 16.58 32.49 -16.78
C GLY A 247 17.01 31.42 -15.81
N VAL A 248 18.10 31.71 -15.10
CA VAL A 248 18.60 30.88 -14.01
C VAL A 248 18.03 31.42 -12.70
N TYR A 249 17.46 30.53 -11.91
CA TYR A 249 16.99 30.81 -10.55
C TYR A 249 17.63 29.80 -9.60
N PHE A 250 17.54 30.09 -8.31
CA PHE A 250 17.95 29.18 -7.25
C PHE A 250 16.77 28.97 -6.33
N TYR A 251 16.59 27.75 -5.82
CA TYR A 251 15.61 27.46 -4.79
C TYR A 251 16.32 26.86 -3.59
N GLN A 252 16.02 27.37 -2.41
CA GLN A 252 16.51 26.87 -1.13
C GLN A 252 15.33 26.19 -0.43
N LEU A 253 15.55 24.94 0.00
CA LEU A 253 14.67 24.28 0.96
C LEU A 253 15.22 24.54 2.36
N ARG A 254 14.34 24.86 3.30
CA ARG A 254 14.60 24.85 4.74
C ARG A 254 13.63 23.88 5.41
N ALA A 255 14.12 23.03 6.29
CA ALA A 255 13.33 22.08 7.05
C ALA A 255 13.98 21.88 8.43
N GLY A 256 13.50 22.61 9.44
CA GLY A 256 14.19 22.69 10.74
C GLY A 256 15.63 23.21 10.57
N ASP A 257 16.60 22.44 11.07
CA ASP A 257 18.04 22.78 10.93
C ASP A 257 18.62 22.45 9.54
N TYR A 258 17.87 21.73 8.70
CA TYR A 258 18.32 21.40 7.36
C TYR A 258 18.15 22.57 6.40
N SER A 259 19.17 22.84 5.60
CA SER A 259 19.05 23.72 4.45
C SER A 259 19.90 23.26 3.27
N ALA A 260 19.33 23.32 2.08
CA ALA A 260 20.05 23.07 0.83
C ALA A 260 19.52 23.96 -0.29
N THR A 261 20.43 24.36 -1.18
CA THR A 261 20.12 25.21 -2.33
C THR A 261 20.44 24.48 -3.62
N ARG A 262 19.56 24.59 -4.61
CA ARG A 262 19.75 24.04 -5.95
C ARG A 262 19.49 25.08 -7.03
N ARG A 263 20.15 24.87 -8.17
CA ARG A 263 19.94 25.67 -9.38
C ARG A 263 18.74 25.13 -10.14
N MET A 264 17.92 26.03 -10.68
CA MET A 264 16.90 25.74 -11.66
C MET A 264 17.03 26.63 -12.90
N ILE A 265 16.48 26.17 -14.01
CA ILE A 265 16.45 26.93 -15.27
C ILE A 265 14.98 26.98 -15.70
N THR A 266 14.50 28.17 -16.01
CA THR A 266 13.18 28.40 -16.57
C THR A 266 13.33 28.86 -18.02
N VAL A 267 12.57 28.27 -18.95
CA VAL A 267 12.43 28.78 -20.32
C VAL A 267 10.94 28.86 -20.63
N LYS A 268 10.52 30.02 -21.13
CA LYS A 268 9.24 30.26 -21.79
C LYS A 268 9.36 30.01 -23.29
#